data_AF-A0A925W607-F1
#
_entry.id   AF-A0A925W607-F1
#
_cell.length_a   1.000
_cell.length_b   1.000
_cell.length_c   1.000
_cell.angle_alpha   90.00
_cell.angle_beta   90.00
_cell.angle_gamma   90.00
#
_symmetry.space_group_name_H-M   'P 1'
#
loop_
_entity.id
_entity.type
_entity.pdbx_description
1 polymer ?
#
loop_
_entity_poly.entity_id
_entity_poly.type
_entity_poly.pdbx_seq_one_letter_code
_entity_poly.pdbx_strand_id
1 'polypeptide(L)'
;MTFETGTRVLVRQADADDWTLQEPVIYDGRAERFVVPAGTRTDFASVPRVFAWLVPKYGRFTAAAVLHDHLVRVERPAGRISAVDADGLFRRAMRELGVAFLLRWFMWAAVRLGSLTDRDGRPGWLRDAPRVLVVTVLALPVIALPTVTILVGLAVFAVLEYATWALLLVGRRLNPANDREINRPKPDLNT
;
A
#
# COMPACT_ATOMS: atom_id res chain seq x y z
N MET A 1 5.73 17.97 17.28
CA MET A 1 5.37 16.62 17.77
C MET A 1 5.01 15.82 16.55
N THR A 2 5.92 14.94 16.18
CA THR A 2 6.09 14.36 14.85
C THR A 2 6.87 13.08 15.05
N PHE A 3 6.95 12.25 14.03
CA PHE A 3 8.03 11.26 13.90
C PHE A 3 9.38 11.88 14.33
N GLU A 4 10.20 11.12 15.05
CA GLU A 4 11.53 11.58 15.47
C GLU A 4 12.27 12.17 14.27
N THR A 5 12.86 13.36 14.45
CA THR A 5 13.35 14.19 13.34
C THR A 5 14.30 13.40 12.45
N GLY A 6 13.93 13.21 11.18
CA GLY A 6 14.72 12.42 10.24
C GLY A 6 14.41 10.92 10.23
N THR A 7 13.25 10.48 10.77
CA THR A 7 12.77 9.10 10.67
C THR A 7 12.87 8.61 9.22
N ARG A 8 13.87 7.76 8.97
CA ARG A 8 14.09 7.07 7.70
C ARG A 8 13.44 5.71 7.83
N VAL A 9 12.53 5.40 6.92
CA VAL A 9 11.96 4.05 6.85
C VAL A 9 12.95 3.18 6.09
N LEU A 10 13.82 2.49 6.82
CA LEU A 10 14.76 1.54 6.26
C LEU A 10 14.13 0.15 6.23
N VAL A 11 14.05 -0.42 5.03
CA VAL A 11 13.40 -1.70 4.79
C VAL A 11 14.28 -2.62 3.96
N ARG A 12 14.15 -3.92 4.22
CA ARG A 12 14.65 -4.98 3.34
C ARG A 12 13.46 -5.63 2.66
N GLN A 13 13.55 -5.81 1.34
CA GLN A 13 12.54 -6.55 0.60
C GLN A 13 12.55 -8.01 1.07
N ALA A 14 11.38 -8.52 1.47
CA ALA A 14 11.19 -9.91 1.87
C ALA A 14 10.57 -10.73 0.73
N ASP A 15 9.61 -10.15 -0.01
CA ASP A 15 8.95 -10.76 -1.16
C ASP A 15 8.61 -9.67 -2.22
N ALA A 16 7.91 -10.04 -3.29
CA ALA A 16 7.44 -9.12 -4.32
C ALA A 16 6.61 -7.96 -3.75
N ASP A 17 5.81 -8.24 -2.72
CA ASP A 17 4.89 -7.27 -2.12
C ASP A 17 5.10 -6.99 -0.63
N ASP A 18 6.09 -7.63 0.01
CA ASP A 18 6.34 -7.52 1.45
C ASP A 18 7.74 -6.97 1.76
N TRP A 19 7.79 -6.09 2.77
CA TRP A 19 9.03 -5.53 3.31
C TRP A 19 9.16 -5.80 4.80
N THR A 20 10.41 -5.93 5.24
CA THR A 20 10.76 -6.05 6.65
C THR A 20 11.51 -4.80 7.10
N LEU A 21 10.98 -4.13 8.11
CA LEU A 21 11.57 -2.95 8.72
C LEU A 21 12.92 -3.29 9.36
N GLN A 22 13.97 -2.52 9.06
CA GLN A 22 15.32 -2.74 9.58
C GLN A 22 15.60 -1.94 10.85
N GLU A 23 14.97 -0.78 10.99
CA GLU A 23 15.14 0.14 12.13
C GLU A 23 13.78 0.50 12.73
N PRO A 24 13.68 0.68 14.05
CA PRO A 24 12.41 1.01 14.67
C PRO A 24 11.87 2.35 14.18
N VAL A 25 10.57 2.41 13.93
CA VAL A 25 9.86 3.67 13.62
C VAL A 25 9.14 4.12 14.88
N ILE A 26 9.50 5.29 15.38
CA ILE A 26 8.95 5.84 16.60
C ILE A 26 8.02 7.00 16.25
N TYR A 27 6.79 6.92 16.76
CA TYR A 27 5.80 7.97 16.65
C TYR A 27 5.43 8.50 18.05
N ASP A 28 5.80 9.76 18.32
CA ASP A 28 5.42 10.47 19.53
C ASP A 28 4.13 11.26 19.29
N GLY A 29 3.02 10.69 19.75
CA GLY A 29 1.74 11.36 19.85
C GLY A 29 1.70 12.33 21.04
N ARG A 30 0.58 13.04 21.19
CA ARG A 30 0.41 14.03 22.28
C ARG A 30 0.39 13.39 23.68
N ALA A 31 -0.14 12.17 23.79
CA ALA A 31 -0.31 11.45 25.05
C ALA A 31 0.25 10.02 25.01
N GLU A 32 0.61 9.54 23.83
CA GLU A 32 0.93 8.13 23.56
C GLU A 32 2.17 8.08 22.68
N ARG A 33 3.09 7.15 23.00
CA ARG A 33 4.26 6.85 22.18
C ARG A 33 4.09 5.47 21.57
N PHE A 34 4.14 5.39 20.25
CA PHE A 34 4.10 4.13 19.53
C PHE A 34 5.48 3.81 18.97
N VAL A 35 5.97 2.61 19.27
CA VAL A 35 7.25 2.10 18.77
C VAL A 35 6.94 0.92 17.88
N VAL A 36 7.17 1.08 16.58
CA VAL A 36 7.14 -0.03 15.63
C VAL A 36 8.51 -0.68 15.64
N PRO A 37 8.64 -1.94 16.10
CA PRO A 37 9.94 -2.57 16.26
C PRO A 37 10.56 -2.93 14.90
N ALA A 38 11.89 -2.97 14.85
CA ALA A 38 12.60 -3.61 13.74
C ALA A 38 12.16 -5.08 13.61
N GLY A 39 12.13 -5.59 12.37
CA GLY A 39 11.60 -6.91 12.03
C GLY A 39 10.10 -6.93 11.72
N THR A 40 9.38 -5.83 11.92
CA THR A 40 7.96 -5.72 11.54
C THR A 40 7.81 -5.88 10.03
N ARG A 41 6.89 -6.77 9.61
CA ARG A 41 6.48 -6.88 8.20
C ARG A 41 5.44 -5.81 7.87
N THR A 42 5.64 -5.16 6.73
CA THR A 42 4.76 -4.10 6.22
C THR A 42 4.66 -4.24 4.71
N ASP A 43 3.43 -4.11 4.20
CA ASP A 43 3.11 -3.99 2.78
C ASP A 43 2.91 -2.52 2.37
N PHE A 44 3.16 -1.60 3.32
CA PHE A 44 2.91 -0.16 3.28
C PHE A 44 1.44 0.18 3.00
N ALA A 45 1.05 0.10 1.74
CA ALA A 45 -0.29 0.39 1.31
C ALA A 45 -0.68 -0.69 0.30
N SER A 46 -1.54 -1.62 0.75
CA SER A 46 -2.26 -2.56 -0.12
C SER A 46 -3.25 -1.80 -1.02
N VAL A 47 -2.72 -1.15 -2.07
CA VAL A 47 -3.50 -0.37 -3.03
C VAL A 47 -3.73 -1.21 -4.28
N PRO A 48 -4.98 -1.45 -4.69
CA PRO A 48 -5.27 -2.10 -5.97
C PRO A 48 -4.57 -1.38 -7.12
N ARG A 49 -4.05 -2.14 -8.10
CA ARG A 49 -3.26 -1.60 -9.23
C ARG A 49 -3.96 -0.45 -9.96
N VAL A 50 -5.28 -0.49 -10.07
CA VAL A 50 -6.10 0.58 -10.70
C VAL A 50 -6.00 1.93 -9.98
N PHE A 51 -5.60 1.96 -8.71
CA PHE A 51 -5.43 3.18 -7.90
C PHE A 51 -3.97 3.57 -7.70
N ALA A 52 -3.01 2.85 -8.30
CA ALA A 52 -1.59 3.15 -8.18
C ALA A 52 -1.20 4.53 -8.73
N TRP A 53 -2.00 5.10 -9.63
CA TRP A 53 -1.84 6.47 -10.13
C TRP A 53 -2.17 7.54 -9.08
N LEU A 54 -3.03 7.22 -8.11
CA LEU A 54 -3.50 8.14 -7.08
C LEU A 54 -2.70 7.98 -5.79
N VAL A 55 -2.51 6.73 -5.35
CA VAL A 55 -1.76 6.39 -4.15
C VAL A 55 -0.63 5.46 -4.58
N PRO A 56 0.61 5.96 -4.75
CA PRO A 56 1.75 5.10 -5.05
C PRO A 56 2.01 4.13 -3.89
N LYS A 57 2.84 3.10 -4.09
CA LYS A 57 3.12 2.12 -3.02
C LYS A 57 3.84 2.72 -1.81
N TYR A 58 4.69 3.72 -2.06
CA TYR A 58 5.44 4.45 -1.04
C TYR A 58 5.50 5.94 -1.38
N GLY A 59 5.80 6.77 -0.37
CA GLY A 59 5.91 8.21 -0.50
C GLY A 59 5.97 8.89 0.86
N ARG A 60 5.50 10.14 0.92
CA ARG A 60 5.53 10.94 2.15
C ARG A 60 4.72 10.33 3.30
N PHE A 61 3.75 9.46 3.00
CA PHE A 61 2.93 8.77 4.00
C PHE A 61 3.53 7.43 4.46
N THR A 62 4.68 6.98 3.93
CA THR A 62 5.22 5.64 4.21
C THR A 62 5.41 5.39 5.70
N ALA A 63 5.95 6.34 6.47
CA ALA A 63 6.09 6.18 7.91
C ALA A 63 4.73 6.07 8.64
N ALA A 64 3.71 6.78 8.17
CA ALA A 64 2.35 6.66 8.69
C ALA A 64 1.71 5.31 8.34
N ALA A 65 1.99 4.79 7.14
CA ALA A 65 1.53 3.46 6.70
C ALA A 65 2.14 2.35 7.57
N VAL A 66 3.46 2.36 7.78
CA VAL A 66 4.15 1.41 8.68
C VAL A 66 3.57 1.46 10.11
N LEU A 67 3.32 2.67 10.61
CA LEU A 67 2.66 2.85 11.91
C LEU A 67 1.26 2.22 11.91
N HIS A 68 0.43 2.50 10.90
CA HIS A 68 -0.93 1.96 10.80
C HIS A 68 -0.96 0.43 10.71
N ASP A 69 -0.07 -0.17 9.93
CA ASP A 69 0.08 -1.63 9.84
C ASP A 69 0.35 -2.24 11.22
N HIS A 70 1.26 -1.64 11.99
CA HIS A 70 1.57 -2.09 13.35
C HIS A 70 0.36 -1.93 14.28
N LEU A 71 -0.33 -0.80 14.22
CA LEU A 71 -1.53 -0.55 15.04
C LEU A 71 -2.62 -1.59 14.75
N VAL A 72 -2.86 -1.90 13.47
CA VAL A 72 -3.90 -2.85 13.05
C VAL A 72 -3.52 -4.30 13.36
N ARG A 73 -2.25 -4.69 13.18
CA ARG A 73 -1.80 -6.08 13.33
C ARG A 73 -1.42 -6.46 14.76
N VAL A 74 -0.97 -5.49 15.57
CA VAL A 74 -0.40 -5.76 16.91
C VAL A 74 -1.21 -5.07 18.01
N GLU A 75 -1.38 -3.76 17.94
CA GLU A 75 -1.95 -2.98 19.05
C GLU A 75 -3.45 -3.21 19.21
N ARG A 76 -4.16 -3.32 18.11
CA ARG A 76 -5.61 -3.50 18.10
C ARG A 76 -6.05 -4.90 18.53
N PRO A 77 -5.45 -6.01 18.06
CA PRO A 77 -5.72 -7.34 18.63
C PRO A 77 -5.35 -7.44 20.12
N ALA A 78 -4.36 -6.67 20.57
CA ALA A 78 -4.01 -6.55 21.99
C ALA A 78 -4.98 -5.66 22.79
N GLY A 79 -6.01 -5.08 22.16
CA GLY A 79 -7.00 -4.22 22.81
C GLY A 79 -6.47 -2.85 23.25
N ARG A 80 -5.27 -2.44 22.79
CA ARG A 80 -4.62 -1.19 23.21
C ARG A 80 -5.10 0.03 22.43
N ILE A 81 -5.66 -0.16 21.24
CA ILE A 81 -6.23 0.91 20.42
C ILE A 81 -7.48 0.43 19.68
N SER A 82 -8.46 1.32 19.52
CA SER A 82 -9.64 1.04 18.70
C SER A 82 -9.35 1.24 17.22
N ALA A 83 -10.13 0.61 16.34
CA ALA A 83 -10.02 0.81 14.89
C ALA A 83 -10.20 2.28 14.49
N VAL A 84 -11.16 2.97 15.12
CA VAL A 84 -11.45 4.40 14.90
C VAL A 84 -10.23 5.25 15.23
N ASP A 85 -9.57 4.96 16.36
CA ASP A 85 -8.41 5.72 16.81
C ASP A 85 -7.18 5.43 15.97
N ALA A 86 -6.97 4.17 15.57
CA ALA A 86 -5.88 3.79 14.66
C ALA A 86 -6.00 4.49 13.30
N ASP A 87 -7.18 4.49 12.70
CA ASP A 87 -7.43 5.16 11.42
C ASP A 87 -7.35 6.69 11.56
N GLY A 88 -7.85 7.24 12.67
CA GLY A 88 -7.72 8.65 13.00
C GLY A 88 -6.27 9.09 13.20
N LEU A 89 -5.46 8.25 13.84
CA LEU A 89 -4.03 8.44 14.05
C LEU A 89 -3.27 8.39 12.73
N PHE A 90 -3.61 7.47 11.84
CA PHE A 90 -3.06 7.40 10.49
C PHE A 90 -3.26 8.71 9.70
N ARG A 91 -4.48 9.25 9.70
CA ARG A 91 -4.77 10.55 9.05
C ARG A 91 -4.00 11.70 9.68
N ARG A 92 -3.82 11.69 11.01
CA ARG A 92 -3.05 12.68 11.75
C ARG A 92 -1.56 12.62 11.41
N ALA A 93 -0.99 11.43 11.42
CA ALA A 93 0.41 11.18 11.05
C ALA A 93 0.69 11.63 9.61
N MET A 94 -0.21 11.34 8.67
CA MET A 94 -0.10 11.85 7.29
C MET A 94 -0.10 13.39 7.20
N ARG A 95 -0.94 14.06 8.00
CA ARG A 95 -0.93 15.54 8.09
C ARG A 95 0.42 16.05 8.58
N GLU A 96 0.99 15.41 9.60
CA GLU A 96 2.29 15.77 10.19
C GLU A 96 3.45 15.55 9.21
N LEU A 97 3.37 14.53 8.35
CA LEU A 97 4.33 14.27 7.26
C LEU A 97 4.15 15.22 6.03
N GLY A 98 3.17 16.13 6.10
CA GLY A 98 2.88 17.07 5.01
C GLY A 98 2.26 16.42 3.78
N VAL A 99 1.51 15.32 3.96
CA VAL A 99 0.72 14.72 2.88
C VAL A 99 -0.43 15.66 2.50
N ALA A 100 -0.67 15.79 1.19
CA ALA A 100 -1.70 16.66 0.63
C ALA A 100 -3.08 16.40 1.28
N PHE A 101 -3.85 17.47 1.47
CA PHE A 101 -5.11 17.44 2.20
C PHE A 101 -6.09 16.41 1.63
N LEU A 102 -6.30 16.40 0.31
CA LEU A 102 -7.25 15.49 -0.33
C LEU A 102 -6.78 14.04 -0.22
N LEU A 103 -5.50 13.78 -0.54
CA LEU A 103 -4.93 12.43 -0.52
C LEU A 103 -5.06 11.77 0.86
N ARG A 104 -4.72 12.47 1.95
CA ARG A 104 -4.86 11.91 3.31
C ARG A 104 -6.31 11.62 3.70
N TRP A 105 -7.28 12.37 3.18
CA TRP A 105 -8.71 12.12 3.44
C TRP A 105 -9.23 10.93 2.63
N PHE A 106 -8.80 10.79 1.37
CA PHE A 106 -9.13 9.62 0.56
C PHE A 106 -8.54 8.34 1.15
N MET A 107 -7.27 8.36 1.54
CA MET A 107 -6.62 7.23 2.21
C MET A 107 -7.31 6.88 3.53
N TRP A 108 -7.69 7.88 4.34
CA TRP A 108 -8.47 7.66 5.55
C TRP A 108 -9.85 7.03 5.28
N ALA A 109 -10.58 7.53 4.28
CA ALA A 109 -11.89 6.96 3.93
C ALA A 109 -11.73 5.50 3.44
N ALA A 110 -10.69 5.20 2.67
CA ALA A 110 -10.41 3.85 2.20
C ALA A 110 -10.19 2.86 3.36
N VAL A 111 -9.36 3.19 4.36
CA VAL A 111 -9.15 2.31 5.52
C VAL A 111 -10.41 2.18 6.40
N ARG A 112 -11.23 3.25 6.51
CA ARG A 112 -12.53 3.19 7.19
C ARG A 112 -13.55 2.32 6.45
N LEU A 113 -13.50 2.27 5.13
CA LEU A 113 -14.33 1.34 4.36
C LEU A 113 -13.82 -0.11 4.51
N GLY A 114 -12.51 -0.33 4.46
CA GLY A 114 -11.91 -1.66 4.66
C GLY A 114 -12.18 -2.26 6.04
N SER A 115 -12.21 -1.42 7.09
CA SER A 115 -12.50 -1.85 8.47
C SER A 115 -13.93 -2.36 8.69
N LEU A 116 -14.88 -2.14 7.76
CA LEU A 116 -16.21 -2.77 7.80
C LEU A 116 -16.14 -4.28 7.60
N THR A 117 -15.23 -4.72 6.73
CA THR A 117 -15.08 -6.12 6.35
C THR A 117 -14.44 -6.92 7.49
N ASP A 118 -13.66 -6.24 8.33
CA ASP A 118 -12.96 -6.81 9.48
C ASP A 118 -13.81 -6.83 10.77
N ARG A 119 -13.77 -7.93 11.54
CA ARG A 119 -14.55 -8.09 12.77
C ARG A 119 -14.15 -7.06 13.82
N ASP A 120 -12.85 -6.78 13.93
CA ASP A 120 -12.30 -5.87 14.93
C ASP A 120 -12.49 -4.39 14.53
N GLY A 121 -13.08 -4.11 13.36
CA GLY A 121 -13.24 -2.75 12.79
C GLY A 121 -14.63 -2.19 12.74
N ARG A 122 -15.61 -3.08 12.84
CA ARG A 122 -17.02 -2.72 12.98
C ARG A 122 -17.33 -1.91 14.24
N PRO A 123 -16.72 -2.16 15.42
CA PRO A 123 -17.02 -1.38 16.61
C PRO A 123 -16.73 0.11 16.40
N GLY A 124 -17.74 0.96 16.64
CA GLY A 124 -17.62 2.42 16.52
C GLY A 124 -17.71 2.97 15.09
N TRP A 125 -17.94 2.14 14.06
CA TRP A 125 -17.98 2.59 12.67
C TRP A 125 -19.07 3.63 12.38
N LEU A 126 -20.24 3.46 12.99
CA LEU A 126 -21.37 4.39 12.84
C LEU A 126 -21.03 5.85 13.21
N ARG A 127 -20.02 6.07 14.07
CA ARG A 127 -19.59 7.42 14.46
C ARG A 127 -18.94 8.19 13.30
N ASP A 128 -18.21 7.48 12.43
CA ASP A 128 -17.52 8.09 11.29
C ASP A 128 -18.28 7.92 9.97
N ALA A 129 -19.35 7.13 9.94
CA ALA A 129 -20.13 6.86 8.74
C ALA A 129 -20.54 8.13 7.96
N PRO A 130 -21.01 9.24 8.59
CA PRO A 130 -21.35 10.44 7.84
C PRO A 130 -20.13 11.09 7.16
N ARG A 131 -18.97 11.10 7.84
CA ARG A 131 -17.72 11.65 7.29
C ARG A 131 -17.19 10.80 6.15
N VAL A 132 -17.22 9.48 6.31
CA VAL A 132 -16.82 8.52 5.27
C VAL A 132 -17.72 8.69 4.05
N LEU A 133 -19.04 8.81 4.24
CA LEU A 133 -19.98 9.04 3.16
C LEU A 133 -19.69 10.34 2.40
N VAL A 134 -19.53 11.46 3.10
CA VAL A 134 -19.22 12.75 2.49
C VAL A 134 -17.93 12.69 1.69
N VAL A 135 -16.85 12.16 2.27
CA VAL A 135 -15.56 12.04 1.57
C VAL A 135 -15.70 11.13 0.36
N THR A 136 -16.40 10.01 0.48
CA THR A 136 -16.59 9.06 -0.63
C THR A 136 -17.39 9.67 -1.77
N VAL A 137 -18.50 10.35 -1.48
CA VAL A 137 -19.34 11.03 -2.47
C VAL A 137 -18.56 12.12 -3.21
N LEU A 138 -17.73 12.87 -2.51
CA LEU A 138 -16.87 13.90 -3.13
C LEU A 138 -15.70 13.30 -3.92
N ALA A 139 -15.13 12.19 -3.45
CA ALA A 139 -14.02 11.51 -4.11
C ALA A 139 -14.47 10.79 -5.39
N LEU A 140 -15.66 10.20 -5.39
CA LEU A 140 -16.18 9.35 -6.45
C LEU A 140 -16.12 9.99 -7.85
N PRO A 141 -16.65 11.22 -8.10
CA PRO A 141 -16.59 11.80 -9.44
C PRO A 141 -15.16 12.12 -9.90
N VAL A 142 -14.26 12.43 -8.97
CA VAL A 142 -12.86 12.72 -9.26
C VAL A 142 -12.08 11.45 -9.61
N ILE A 143 -12.37 10.35 -8.91
CA ILE A 143 -11.64 9.09 -9.04
C ILE A 143 -12.23 8.20 -10.15
N ALA A 144 -13.56 8.23 -10.35
CA ALA A 144 -14.25 7.31 -11.24
C ALA A 144 -13.77 7.40 -12.69
N LEU A 145 -13.64 8.62 -13.23
CA LEU A 145 -13.25 8.80 -14.63
C LEU A 145 -11.84 8.24 -14.92
N PRO A 146 -10.77 8.63 -14.20
CA PRO A 146 -9.45 8.01 -14.38
C PRO A 146 -9.45 6.50 -14.15
N THR A 147 -10.21 6.03 -13.16
CA THR A 147 -10.32 4.60 -12.84
C THR A 147 -10.87 3.82 -14.03
N VAL A 148 -11.97 4.27 -14.64
CA VAL A 148 -12.55 3.63 -15.83
C VAL A 148 -11.55 3.64 -16.99
N THR A 149 -10.88 4.76 -17.25
CA THR A 149 -9.87 4.85 -18.31
C THR A 149 -8.74 3.84 -18.10
N ILE A 150 -8.23 3.72 -16.88
CA ILE A 150 -7.16 2.78 -16.54
C ILE A 150 -7.63 1.33 -16.65
N LEU A 151 -8.86 1.02 -16.22
CA LEU A 151 -9.43 -0.33 -16.36
C LEU A 151 -9.52 -0.75 -17.82
N VAL A 152 -9.99 0.14 -18.70
CA VAL A 152 -10.03 -0.12 -20.15
C VAL A 152 -8.61 -0.37 -20.68
N GLY A 153 -7.65 0.47 -20.31
CA GLY A 153 -6.26 0.30 -20.72
C GLY A 153 -5.66 -1.03 -20.25
N LEU A 154 -5.88 -1.42 -18.98
CA LEU A 154 -5.43 -2.69 -18.42
C LEU A 154 -6.09 -3.89 -19.12
N ALA A 155 -7.38 -3.80 -19.46
CA ALA A 155 -8.08 -4.86 -20.18
C ALA A 155 -7.52 -5.05 -21.60
N VAL A 156 -7.29 -3.95 -22.33
CA VAL A 156 -6.66 -4.00 -23.66
C VAL A 156 -5.26 -4.62 -23.57
N PHE A 157 -4.45 -4.19 -22.60
CA PHE A 157 -3.12 -4.75 -22.39
C PHE A 157 -3.15 -6.24 -22.09
N ALA A 158 -4.05 -6.70 -21.20
CA ALA A 158 -4.20 -8.10 -20.87
C ALA A 158 -4.58 -8.96 -22.10
N VAL A 159 -5.43 -8.45 -22.99
CA VAL A 159 -5.76 -9.12 -24.25
C VAL A 159 -4.54 -9.25 -25.16
N LEU A 160 -3.74 -8.19 -25.29
CA LEU A 160 -2.50 -8.21 -26.08
C LEU A 160 -1.46 -9.18 -25.49
N GLU A 161 -1.30 -9.18 -24.17
CA GLU A 161 -0.40 -10.08 -23.46
C GLU A 161 -0.82 -11.54 -23.67
N TYR A 162 -2.11 -11.85 -23.56
CA TYR A 162 -2.63 -13.19 -23.83
C TYR A 162 -2.42 -13.61 -25.29
N ALA A 163 -2.66 -12.72 -26.25
CA ALA A 163 -2.46 -12.99 -27.67
C ALA A 163 -0.98 -13.23 -28.00
N THR A 164 -0.07 -12.42 -27.47
CA THR A 164 1.38 -12.60 -27.66
C THR A 164 1.88 -13.87 -27.00
N TRP A 165 1.40 -14.20 -25.80
CA TRP A 165 1.70 -15.49 -25.15
C TRP A 165 1.23 -16.68 -25.99
N ALA A 166 0.02 -16.64 -26.57
CA ALA A 166 -0.49 -17.68 -27.44
C ALA A 166 0.36 -17.83 -28.71
N LEU A 167 0.77 -16.72 -29.32
CA LEU A 167 1.68 -16.72 -30.49
C LEU A 167 3.04 -17.33 -30.13
N LEU A 168 3.63 -16.93 -28.99
CA LEU A 168 4.90 -17.48 -28.52
C LEU A 168 4.80 -18.97 -28.17
N LEU A 169 3.66 -19.41 -27.63
CA LEU A 169 3.41 -20.82 -27.34
C LEU A 169 3.37 -21.65 -28.63
N VAL A 170 2.68 -21.15 -29.67
CA VAL A 170 2.67 -21.78 -30.98
C VAL A 170 4.07 -21.79 -31.59
N GLY A 171 4.80 -20.67 -31.55
CA GLY A 171 6.18 -20.58 -32.03
C GLY A 171 7.12 -21.58 -31.35
N ARG A 172 7.04 -21.72 -30.01
CA ARG A 172 7.83 -22.71 -29.25
C ARG A 172 7.46 -24.15 -29.60
N ARG A 173 6.19 -24.44 -29.86
CA ARG A 173 5.76 -25.77 -30.34
C ARG A 173 6.29 -26.08 -31.74
N LEU A 174 6.40 -25.08 -32.61
CA LEU A 174 6.88 -25.24 -33.98
C LEU A 174 8.41 -25.29 -34.09
N ASN A 175 9.16 -24.64 -33.18
CA ASN A 175 10.63 -24.63 -33.20
C ASN A 175 11.25 -24.81 -31.79
N PRO A 176 11.27 -26.04 -31.26
CA PRO A 176 11.80 -26.33 -29.92
C PRO A 176 13.33 -26.24 -29.81
N ALA A 177 14.06 -26.13 -30.93
CA ALA A 177 15.53 -26.08 -30.94
C ALA A 177 16.08 -24.70 -30.52
N ASN A 178 15.28 -23.64 -30.63
CA ASN A 178 15.73 -22.26 -30.41
C ASN A 178 15.81 -21.85 -28.92
N ASP A 179 15.22 -22.63 -28.01
CA ASP A 179 15.27 -22.38 -26.55
C ASP A 179 16.62 -22.80 -25.92
N ARG A 180 17.54 -23.42 -26.68
CA ARG A 180 18.78 -24.02 -26.14
C ARG A 180 20.03 -23.15 -26.20
N GLU A 181 20.02 -22.00 -26.86
CA GLU A 181 21.19 -21.10 -26.92
C GLU A 181 20.94 -19.79 -26.20
N ILE A 182 20.84 -19.84 -24.88
CA ILE A 182 21.09 -18.65 -24.07
C ILE A 182 22.61 -18.50 -23.99
N ASN A 183 23.12 -17.44 -24.61
CA ASN A 183 24.54 -17.07 -24.61
C ASN A 183 25.04 -17.04 -23.16
N ARG A 184 25.78 -18.07 -22.74
CA ARG A 184 26.32 -18.12 -21.37
C ARG A 184 27.27 -16.93 -21.20
N PRO A 185 27.15 -16.13 -20.13
CA PRO A 185 28.12 -15.08 -19.86
C PRO A 185 29.50 -15.71 -19.84
N LYS A 186 30.43 -15.13 -20.60
CA LYS A 186 31.80 -15.63 -20.66
C LYS A 186 32.41 -15.49 -19.25
N PRO A 187 33.07 -16.54 -18.73
CA PRO A 187 33.56 -16.57 -17.34
C PRO A 187 34.78 -15.67 -17.08
N ASP A 188 35.14 -14.76 -17.99
CA ASP A 188 36.37 -13.96 -17.97
C ASP A 188 36.21 -12.51 -17.47
N LEU A 189 35.08 -12.16 -16.85
CA LEU A 189 34.94 -10.88 -16.11
C LEU A 189 35.39 -11.03 -14.66
N ASN A 190 36.68 -11.29 -14.46
CA ASN A 190 37.39 -11.03 -13.21
C ASN A 190 38.88 -10.77 -13.54
N THR A 191 39.18 -9.52 -13.86
CA THR A 191 40.50 -8.91 -13.71
C THR A 191 40.30 -7.51 -13.16
#